data_AF-A0A6A2BHQ2-F1
#
_entry.id   AF-A0A6A2BHQ2-F1
#
_cell.length_a   1.000
_cell.length_b   1.000
_cell.length_c   1.000
_cell.angle_alpha   90.00
_cell.angle_beta   90.00
_cell.angle_gamma   90.00
#
_symmetry.space_group_name_H-M   'P 1'
#
loop_
_entity.id
_entity.type
_entity.pdbx_description
1 polymer ?
#
loop_
_entity_poly.entity_id
_entity_poly.type
_entity_poly.pdbx_seq_one_letter_code
_entity_poly.pdbx_strand_id
1 'polypeptide(L)'
;MNMINKRPTQTFALNKQRLNHMDINQLKANNKPICHIYKTQGKYHYLEIDFITCDWCLSSLGQATLQSRLNTESIFLWLRGYNLKLNYNSVGHMTIYLRGDHLAIYYLLDEINKLTADAKYWQKYRDGKRMLEIDRNSHYVMPTHHIKGNTQKIS
;
A
#
# COMPACT_ATOMS: atom_id res chain seq x y z
N MET A 1 15.98 -14.95 -23.66
CA MET A 1 14.87 -15.65 -22.97
C MET A 1 13.89 -14.60 -22.46
N ASN A 2 12.74 -14.43 -23.12
CA ASN A 2 11.67 -13.57 -22.61
C ASN A 2 11.05 -14.27 -21.40
N MET A 3 11.45 -13.85 -20.19
CA MET A 3 10.66 -14.19 -19.00
C MET A 3 9.31 -13.48 -19.16
N ILE A 4 8.27 -14.26 -19.42
CA ILE A 4 6.89 -13.81 -19.22
C ILE A 4 6.78 -13.58 -17.72
N ASN A 5 7.01 -12.33 -17.28
CA ASN A 5 6.98 -11.97 -15.87
C ASN A 5 5.55 -12.15 -15.37
N LYS A 6 5.31 -13.33 -14.78
CA LYS A 6 4.05 -13.71 -14.16
C LYS A 6 3.65 -12.62 -13.17
N ARG A 7 2.35 -12.31 -13.13
CA ARG A 7 1.78 -11.41 -12.12
C ARG A 7 2.25 -11.83 -10.73
N PRO A 8 2.47 -10.89 -9.80
CA PRO A 8 2.84 -11.23 -8.42
C PRO A 8 1.82 -12.23 -7.89
N THR A 9 2.29 -13.44 -7.54
CA THR A 9 1.45 -14.42 -6.86
C THR A 9 1.55 -14.15 -5.37
N GLN A 10 0.38 -14.13 -4.74
CA GLN A 10 0.07 -13.65 -3.38
C GLN A 10 1.21 -13.80 -2.37
N THR A 11 1.39 -12.74 -1.56
CA THR A 11 1.97 -12.67 -0.19
C THR A 11 2.55 -11.27 0.04
N PHE A 12 1.70 -10.24 0.05
CA PHE A 12 2.06 -8.98 0.70
C PHE A 12 2.24 -9.29 2.18
N ALA A 13 3.48 -9.31 2.63
CA ALA A 13 3.86 -9.60 4.00
C ALA A 13 4.97 -8.62 4.41
N LEU A 14 4.95 -8.21 5.68
CA LEU A 14 6.00 -7.36 6.23
C LEU A 14 7.36 -8.04 6.05
N ASN A 15 8.31 -7.28 5.52
CA ASN A 15 9.71 -7.65 5.55
C ASN A 15 10.14 -7.72 7.02
N LYS A 16 10.52 -8.92 7.46
CA LYS A 16 10.88 -9.21 8.86
C LYS A 16 12.17 -8.52 9.32
N GLN A 17 13.00 -8.10 8.37
CA GLN A 17 14.31 -7.50 8.60
C GLN A 17 14.55 -6.34 7.64
N ARG A 18 15.53 -5.49 7.98
CA ARG A 18 16.03 -4.46 7.08
C ARG A 18 16.59 -5.12 5.82
N LEU A 19 16.06 -4.72 4.67
CA LEU A 19 16.45 -5.29 3.38
C LEU A 19 17.87 -4.87 2.99
N ASN A 20 18.69 -5.84 2.62
CA ASN A 20 19.98 -5.62 1.96
C ASN A 20 19.85 -5.77 0.44
N HIS A 21 20.96 -5.57 -0.29
CA HIS A 21 20.97 -5.67 -1.75
C HIS A 21 20.56 -7.04 -2.28
N MET A 22 20.90 -8.13 -1.59
CA MET A 22 20.51 -9.48 -1.99
C MET A 22 19.01 -9.68 -1.81
N ASP A 23 18.43 -9.19 -0.71
CA ASP A 23 16.98 -9.26 -0.47
C ASP A 23 16.21 -8.49 -1.56
N ILE A 24 16.67 -7.29 -1.92
CA ILE A 24 16.06 -6.47 -2.98
C ILE A 24 16.15 -7.17 -4.33
N ASN A 25 17.28 -7.79 -4.67
CA ASN A 25 17.43 -8.54 -5.91
C ASN A 25 16.51 -9.76 -5.95
N GLN A 26 16.31 -10.44 -4.83
CA GLN A 26 15.38 -11.55 -4.71
C GLN A 26 13.92 -11.08 -4.88
N LEU A 27 13.54 -9.94 -4.31
CA LEU A 27 12.22 -9.35 -4.52
C LEU A 27 11.98 -9.01 -6.00
N LYS A 28 12.98 -8.42 -6.67
CA LYS A 28 12.93 -8.14 -8.12
C LYS A 28 12.76 -9.41 -8.96
N ALA A 29 13.56 -10.43 -8.68
CA ALA A 29 13.48 -11.70 -9.41
C ALA A 29 12.11 -12.38 -9.25
N ASN A 30 11.47 -12.20 -8.09
CA ASN A 30 10.14 -12.75 -7.81
C ASN A 30 8.98 -11.79 -8.13
N ASN A 31 9.25 -10.60 -8.67
CA ASN A 31 8.23 -9.59 -8.95
C ASN A 31 7.37 -9.29 -7.69
N LYS A 32 8.03 -9.13 -6.54
CA LYS A 32 7.38 -8.89 -5.23
C LYS A 32 7.64 -7.46 -4.75
N PRO A 33 6.64 -6.78 -4.18
CA PRO A 33 6.81 -5.43 -3.65
C PRO A 33 7.59 -5.46 -2.34
N ILE A 34 8.20 -4.33 -2.01
CA ILE A 34 8.75 -4.07 -0.68
C ILE A 34 7.60 -3.70 0.24
N CYS A 35 7.62 -4.20 1.48
CA CYS A 35 6.61 -3.93 2.49
C CYS A 35 7.29 -3.80 3.86
N HIS A 36 7.55 -2.58 4.33
CA HIS A 36 8.30 -2.37 5.58
C HIS A 36 7.66 -1.36 6.51
N ILE A 37 8.00 -1.47 7.79
CA ILE A 37 7.78 -0.40 8.76
C ILE A 37 9.08 0.40 8.83
N TYR A 38 9.10 1.61 8.25
CA TYR A 38 10.31 2.43 8.20
C TYR A 38 10.46 3.36 9.41
N LYS A 39 9.39 3.54 10.19
CA LYS A 39 9.39 4.38 11.39
C LYS A 39 8.38 3.87 12.41
N THR A 40 8.73 3.96 13.69
CA THR A 40 7.81 3.78 14.82
C THR A 40 7.89 5.02 15.72
N GLN A 41 6.75 5.55 16.16
CA GLN A 41 6.69 6.69 17.06
C GLN A 41 5.51 6.57 18.02
N GLY A 42 5.77 6.27 19.30
CA GLY A 42 4.73 5.93 20.27
C GLY A 42 3.91 4.73 19.78
N LYS A 43 2.59 4.86 19.79
CA LYS A 43 1.66 3.82 19.28
C LYS A 43 1.53 3.74 17.75
N TYR A 44 2.28 4.54 17.00
CA TYR A 44 2.17 4.60 15.54
C TYR A 44 3.32 3.86 14.84
N HIS A 45 2.96 2.99 13.92
CA HIS A 45 3.84 2.34 12.95
C HIS A 45 3.58 2.94 11.57
N TYR A 46 4.66 3.26 10.87
CA TYR A 46 4.63 3.86 9.54
C TYR A 46 5.02 2.79 8.53
N LEU A 47 4.01 2.23 7.89
CA LEU A 47 4.12 1.27 6.82
C LEU A 47 4.32 1.99 5.48
N GLU A 48 5.21 1.43 4.68
CA GLU A 48 5.32 1.71 3.25
C GLU A 48 5.29 0.39 2.49
N ILE A 49 4.46 0.34 1.44
CA ILE A 49 4.50 -0.72 0.44
C ILE A 49 4.94 -0.07 -0.88
N ASP A 50 6.05 -0.51 -1.44
CA ASP A 50 6.62 0.02 -2.69
C ASP A 50 6.67 -1.07 -3.76
N PHE A 51 6.08 -0.77 -4.92
CA PHE A 51 6.02 -1.64 -6.08
C PHE A 51 7.25 -1.49 -6.99
N ILE A 52 8.28 -0.72 -6.63
CA ILE A 52 9.48 -0.48 -7.47
C ILE A 52 10.22 -1.76 -7.90
N THR A 53 10.14 -2.82 -7.09
CA THR A 53 10.72 -4.14 -7.38
C THR A 53 9.80 -5.02 -8.22
N CYS A 54 8.60 -4.55 -8.56
CA CYS A 54 7.64 -5.25 -9.40
C CYS A 54 7.68 -4.74 -10.84
N ASP A 55 7.06 -5.48 -11.75
CA ASP A 55 6.66 -5.01 -13.08
C ASP A 55 5.18 -4.66 -13.16
N TRP A 56 4.44 -4.99 -12.08
CA TRP A 56 3.01 -4.78 -11.93
C TRP A 56 2.73 -3.95 -10.67
N CYS A 57 1.74 -3.07 -10.75
CA CYS A 57 1.21 -2.29 -9.65
C CYS A 57 -0.32 -2.47 -9.60
N LEU A 58 -0.97 -1.83 -8.61
CA LEU A 58 -2.42 -1.78 -8.60
C LEU A 58 -2.93 -0.95 -9.79
N SER A 59 -3.96 -1.44 -10.48
CA SER A 59 -4.69 -0.66 -11.49
C SER A 59 -5.43 0.51 -10.84
N SER A 60 -5.92 1.48 -11.63
CA SER A 60 -6.75 2.58 -11.10
C SER A 60 -7.91 2.09 -10.24
N LEU A 61 -8.61 1.04 -10.69
CA LEU A 61 -9.69 0.40 -9.93
C LEU A 61 -9.18 -0.27 -8.64
N GLY A 62 -8.01 -0.92 -8.69
CA GLY A 62 -7.38 -1.51 -7.51
C GLY A 62 -7.00 -0.46 -6.47
N GLN A 63 -6.40 0.65 -6.93
CA GLN A 63 -6.04 1.78 -6.09
C GLN A 63 -7.28 2.38 -5.41
N ALA A 64 -8.33 2.64 -6.18
CA ALA A 64 -9.60 3.18 -5.71
C ALA A 64 -10.27 2.30 -4.65
N THR A 65 -10.37 1.00 -4.95
CA THR A 65 -11.01 0.02 -4.07
C THR A 65 -10.24 -0.10 -2.75
N LEU A 66 -8.91 -0.17 -2.82
CA LEU A 66 -8.08 -0.24 -1.64
C LEU A 66 -8.12 1.04 -0.81
N GLN A 67 -8.12 2.22 -1.45
CA GLN A 67 -8.25 3.49 -0.75
C GLN A 67 -9.59 3.61 -0.03
N SER A 68 -10.69 3.16 -0.62
CA SER A 68 -12.02 3.13 0.02
C SER A 68 -12.01 2.25 1.30
N ARG A 69 -11.40 1.06 1.22
CA ARG A 69 -11.22 0.16 2.37
C ARG A 69 -10.33 0.78 3.45
N LEU A 70 -9.24 1.43 3.04
CA LEU A 70 -8.33 2.12 3.95
C LEU A 70 -8.98 3.34 4.62
N ASN A 71 -9.84 4.06 3.90
CA ASN A 71 -10.63 5.15 4.47
C ASN A 71 -11.57 4.66 5.57
N THR A 72 -12.21 3.51 5.36
CA THR A 72 -13.06 2.86 6.37
C THR A 72 -12.24 2.48 7.61
N GLU A 73 -11.09 1.83 7.43
CA GLU A 73 -10.21 1.48 8.56
C GLU A 73 -9.64 2.73 9.27
N SER A 74 -9.38 3.79 8.52
CA SER A 74 -8.95 5.08 9.09
C SER A 74 -10.00 5.67 10.02
N ILE A 75 -11.30 5.51 9.72
CA ILE A 75 -12.38 5.92 10.63
C ILE A 75 -12.33 5.10 11.92
N PHE A 76 -12.14 3.78 11.84
CA PHE A 76 -12.04 2.95 13.05
C PHE A 76 -10.79 3.26 13.89
N LEU A 77 -9.65 3.52 13.25
CA LEU A 77 -8.45 4.01 13.93
C LEU A 77 -8.72 5.33 14.67
N TRP A 78 -9.42 6.26 14.01
CA TRP A 78 -9.78 7.54 14.63
C TRP A 78 -10.69 7.36 15.84
N LEU A 79 -11.73 6.52 15.75
CA LEU A 79 -12.61 6.18 16.87
C LEU A 79 -11.85 5.52 18.04
N ARG A 80 -10.74 4.82 17.76
CA ARG A 80 -9.79 4.28 18.75
C ARG A 80 -8.78 5.32 19.29
N GLY A 81 -8.96 6.60 18.96
CA GLY A 81 -8.14 7.71 19.44
C GLY A 81 -6.80 7.86 18.70
N TYR A 82 -6.70 7.42 17.44
CA TYR A 82 -5.52 7.67 16.60
C TYR A 82 -5.71 8.94 15.76
N ASN A 83 -4.62 9.68 15.57
CA ASN A 83 -4.59 10.85 14.71
C ASN A 83 -4.28 10.45 13.27
N LEU A 84 -5.20 10.76 12.36
CA LEU A 84 -5.01 10.53 10.92
C LEU A 84 -4.12 11.61 10.30
N LYS A 85 -3.32 11.22 9.31
CA LYS A 85 -2.53 12.15 8.48
C LYS A 85 -2.69 11.75 7.02
N LEU A 86 -3.11 12.70 6.19
CA LEU A 86 -3.40 12.48 4.76
C LEU A 86 -2.24 11.78 4.05
N ASN A 87 -1.02 12.32 4.18
CA ASN A 87 0.17 11.81 3.48
C ASN A 87 0.67 10.45 3.99
N TYR A 88 0.03 9.90 5.02
CA TYR A 88 0.43 8.64 5.61
C TYR A 88 -0.70 7.61 5.67
N ASN A 89 -1.85 7.85 5.03
CA ASN A 89 -2.97 6.89 4.94
C ASN A 89 -3.51 6.88 3.49
N SER A 90 -2.63 6.66 2.52
CA SER A 90 -2.91 6.87 1.11
C SER A 90 -2.38 5.76 0.21
N VAL A 91 -3.12 5.49 -0.86
CA VAL A 91 -2.77 4.59 -1.95
C VAL A 91 -2.37 5.46 -3.15
N GLY A 92 -1.08 5.45 -3.47
CA GLY A 92 -0.49 6.13 -4.63
C GLY A 92 -0.34 5.17 -5.82
N HIS A 93 0.36 5.65 -6.87
CA HIS A 93 0.58 4.86 -8.10
C HIS A 93 1.46 3.64 -7.85
N MET A 94 2.56 3.87 -7.11
CA MET A 94 3.64 2.90 -6.89
C MET A 94 3.91 2.65 -5.41
N THR A 95 3.28 3.44 -4.54
CA THR A 95 3.52 3.40 -3.10
C THR A 95 2.21 3.46 -2.34
N ILE A 96 2.14 2.74 -1.23
CA ILE A 96 1.03 2.79 -0.28
C ILE A 96 1.61 3.14 1.07
N TYR A 97 1.01 4.13 1.73
CA TYR A 97 1.40 4.55 3.07
C TYR A 97 0.26 4.32 4.06
N LEU A 98 0.62 3.78 5.22
CA LEU A 98 -0.29 3.66 6.36
C LEU A 98 0.43 4.06 7.64
N ARG A 99 -0.21 4.89 8.45
CA ARG A 99 0.19 5.23 9.81
C ARG A 99 -0.92 4.76 10.74
N GLY A 100 -0.67 3.64 11.41
CA GLY A 100 -1.64 3.02 12.31
C GLY A 100 -0.96 2.18 13.38
N ASP A 101 -1.74 1.32 14.03
CA ASP A 101 -1.22 0.24 14.85
C ASP A 101 -0.96 -1.03 14.00
N HIS A 102 -0.47 -2.08 14.65
CA HIS A 102 -0.28 -3.37 13.98
C HIS A 102 -1.59 -3.96 13.42
N LEU A 103 -2.73 -3.72 14.08
CA LEU A 103 -4.03 -4.23 13.62
C LEU A 103 -4.41 -3.64 12.25
N ALA A 104 -4.31 -2.32 12.11
CA ALA A 104 -4.58 -1.65 10.84
C ALA A 104 -3.59 -2.07 9.74
N ILE A 105 -2.32 -2.30 10.09
CA ILE A 105 -1.31 -2.80 9.16
C ILE A 105 -1.69 -4.19 8.65
N TYR A 106 -2.02 -5.12 9.55
CA TYR A 106 -2.41 -6.47 9.14
C TYR A 106 -3.72 -6.49 8.35
N TYR A 107 -4.69 -5.64 8.72
CA TYR A 107 -5.90 -5.44 7.93
C TYR A 107 -5.59 -4.99 6.51
N LEU A 108 -4.74 -3.97 6.32
CA LEU A 108 -4.37 -3.50 4.99
C LEU A 108 -3.67 -4.60 4.16
N LEU A 109 -2.78 -5.38 4.79
CA LEU A 109 -2.09 -6.49 4.11
C LEU A 109 -3.06 -7.61 3.71
N ASP A 110 -4.05 -7.91 4.53
CA ASP A 110 -5.08 -8.89 4.19
C ASP A 110 -5.95 -8.38 3.04
N GLU A 111 -6.40 -7.12 3.11
CA GLU A 111 -7.25 -6.53 2.08
C GLU A 111 -6.56 -6.40 0.72
N ILE A 112 -5.25 -6.08 0.69
CA ILE A 112 -4.51 -6.06 -0.57
C ILE A 112 -4.28 -7.47 -1.12
N ASN A 113 -4.02 -8.47 -0.27
CA ASN A 113 -3.89 -9.87 -0.70
C ASN A 113 -5.20 -10.40 -1.31
N LYS A 114 -6.35 -10.10 -0.69
CA LYS A 114 -7.68 -10.45 -1.23
C LYS A 114 -7.96 -9.74 -2.55
N LEU A 115 -7.72 -8.43 -2.60
CA LEU A 115 -7.96 -7.61 -3.80
C LEU A 115 -7.12 -8.13 -4.97
N THR A 116 -5.84 -8.36 -4.73
CA THR A 116 -4.89 -8.78 -5.76
C THR A 116 -5.01 -10.24 -6.20
N ALA A 117 -5.95 -11.01 -5.63
CA ALA A 117 -6.32 -12.31 -6.17
C ALA A 117 -6.96 -12.20 -7.57
N ASP A 118 -7.68 -11.11 -7.85
CA ASP A 118 -8.34 -10.88 -9.13
C ASP A 118 -7.44 -10.06 -10.08
N ALA A 119 -7.37 -10.50 -11.34
CA ALA A 119 -6.55 -9.90 -12.38
C ALA A 119 -6.93 -8.45 -12.70
N LYS A 120 -8.20 -8.06 -12.58
CA LYS A 120 -8.66 -6.71 -12.93
C LYS A 120 -8.07 -5.60 -12.06
N TYR A 121 -7.57 -5.95 -10.87
CA TYR A 121 -6.96 -5.01 -9.94
C TYR A 121 -5.44 -4.83 -10.16
N TRP A 122 -4.87 -5.51 -11.16
CA TRP A 122 -3.47 -5.39 -11.53
C TRP A 122 -3.30 -4.59 -12.82
N GLN A 123 -2.23 -3.82 -12.90
CA GLN A 123 -1.77 -3.15 -14.10
C GLN A 123 -0.28 -3.42 -14.29
N LYS A 124 0.12 -3.90 -15.47
CA LYS A 124 1.54 -3.98 -15.85
C LYS A 124 2.01 -2.56 -16.12
N TYR A 125 3.05 -2.13 -15.42
CA TYR A 125 3.62 -0.78 -15.57
C TYR A 125 5.08 -0.81 -16.01
N ARG A 126 5.77 -1.96 -15.94
CA ARG A 126 7.10 -2.14 -16.52
C ARG A 126 7.09 -3.22 -17.60
N ASP A 127 7.63 -2.89 -18.77
CA ASP A 127 7.87 -3.83 -19.85
C ASP A 127 9.36 -3.84 -20.21
N GLY A 128 10.09 -4.81 -19.63
CA GLY A 128 11.55 -4.83 -19.70
C GLY A 128 12.15 -3.59 -19.04
N LYS A 129 12.82 -2.73 -19.83
CA LYS A 129 13.39 -1.46 -19.34
C LYS A 129 12.42 -0.27 -19.49
N ARG A 130 11.28 -0.45 -20.17
CA ARG A 130 10.32 0.60 -20.44
C ARG A 130 9.32 0.72 -19.29
N MET A 131 9.04 1.96 -18.88
CA MET A 131 7.96 2.30 -17.97
C MET A 131 6.72 2.66 -18.80
N LEU A 132 5.59 2.06 -18.49
CA LEU A 132 4.28 2.32 -19.09
C LEU A 132 3.54 3.35 -18.24
N GLU A 133 2.58 4.04 -18.85
CA GLU A 133 1.71 4.98 -18.16
C GLU A 133 0.82 4.26 -17.14
N ILE A 134 0.62 4.89 -15.97
CA ILE A 134 -0.27 4.41 -14.92
C ILE A 134 -1.51 5.29 -14.92
N ASP A 135 -2.68 4.71 -15.20
CA ASP A 135 -3.94 5.43 -15.13
C ASP A 135 -4.36 5.58 -13.66
N ARG A 136 -4.76 6.79 -13.28
CA ARG A 136 -5.22 7.14 -11.94
C ARG A 136 -6.62 7.75 -11.92
N ASN A 137 -7.05 8.36 -13.02
CA ASN A 137 -8.15 9.32 -12.99
C ASN A 137 -9.50 8.66 -13.21
N SER A 138 -9.53 7.46 -13.80
CA SER A 138 -10.78 6.76 -14.08
C SER A 138 -11.58 6.40 -12.82
N HIS A 139 -10.93 6.23 -11.66
CA HIS A 139 -11.59 5.74 -10.44
C HIS A 139 -11.09 6.42 -9.14
N TYR A 140 -10.48 7.62 -9.21
CA TYR A 140 -9.80 8.19 -8.05
C TYR A 140 -10.70 8.34 -6.81
N VAL A 141 -10.23 7.82 -5.66
CA VAL A 141 -10.84 8.00 -4.34
C VAL A 141 -9.88 8.82 -3.48
N MET A 142 -10.37 9.90 -2.88
CA MET A 142 -9.55 10.76 -2.02
C MET A 142 -9.28 10.10 -0.66
N PRO A 143 -8.06 10.15 -0.12
CA PRO A 143 -7.79 9.67 1.23
C PRO A 143 -8.52 10.49 2.30
N THR A 144 -9.01 9.82 3.35
CA THR A 144 -9.66 10.49 4.48
C THR A 144 -8.66 11.43 5.18
N HIS A 145 -9.09 12.67 5.39
CA HIS A 145 -8.33 13.68 6.12
C HIS A 145 -9.02 14.01 7.44
N HIS A 146 -8.23 14.30 8.47
CA HIS A 146 -8.74 14.86 9.71
C HIS A 146 -8.23 16.30 9.84
N ILE A 147 -9.15 17.25 9.95
CA ILE A 147 -8.81 18.64 10.25
C ILE A 147 -8.45 18.70 11.73
N LYS A 148 -7.28 19.26 12.08
CA LYS A 148 -6.78 19.36 13.46
C LYS A 148 -7.78 19.98 14.47
N GLY A 149 -8.83 20.66 13.99
CA GLY A 149 -9.86 21.32 14.79
C GLY A 149 -10.77 20.41 15.64
N ASN A 150 -10.93 19.12 15.29
CA ASN A 150 -11.74 18.17 16.08
C ASN A 150 -10.97 17.49 17.23
N THR A 151 -9.96 18.17 17.77
CA THR A 151 -9.20 17.71 18.95
C THR A 151 -9.78 18.23 20.26
N GLN A 152 -10.86 19.02 20.22
CA GLN A 152 -11.62 19.30 21.43
C GLN A 152 -12.24 17.99 21.91
N LYS A 153 -11.61 17.39 22.93
CA LYS A 153 -12.32 16.50 23.84
C LYS A 153 -13.65 17.19 24.16
N ILE A 154 -14.75 16.50 23.92
CA ILE A 154 -15.98 16.83 24.64
C ILE A 154 -15.58 16.69 26.11
N SER A 155 -15.44 17.83 26.78
CA SER A 155 -15.20 17.94 28.22
C SER A 155 -16.41 17.46 28.98
#